data_AF-A0A9N8DJF1-F1
#
_entry.id   AF-A0A9N8DJF1-F1
#
_cell.length_a   1.000
_cell.length_b   1.000
_cell.length_c   1.000
_cell.angle_alpha   90.00
_cell.angle_beta   90.00
_cell.angle_gamma   90.00
#
_symmetry.space_group_name_H-M   'P 1'
#
loop_
_entity.id
_entity.type
_entity.pdbx_description
1 polymer ?
#
loop_
_entity_poly.entity_id
_entity_poly.type
_entity_poly.pdbx_seq_one_letter_code
_entity_poly.pdbx_strand_id
1 'polypeptide(L)'
;MGILSFVDIDTVSKVTTSVQIHENQRYWIGRGWNRSLMPTDRGCYSTLDGSQSWKTLEEAAEALLGGSTWKWKQDECPFHEGDWKYARDFSVQAVNDAKPKRGPLHWVRYRVLQRPAVFVPESISTESVHDKHEVEGEPIEQGCRNCDSKAVRDLARVLLEVLAFVAIISTPKASATTGSDADAVSSNVLATVKDTTLLRIKSELVEFLLKNSIPSAASTGDGDTNEQDSFYQLHKLHQSLQKFADDQVAKYKSSNILRAVLVSTPKFETRDTTIPLLKPFSQSISERCFTANERTAMAFCTVKRLDRPHFQLQCHSLLACKDDKCEFRWVACSNEGCKEIMSRLYLDSHVETECPYKRITCECGDEFAKYQQLRHLQEVCPLREASCPFQQLGCTKVLRAKDIPEHVQKDTSSHLLLALSRMKEHENQIRQLQQSQKALEGQTIHNQNQHKELLLQLQKIQKQMSALQSTTGRDIQRLKDETGRSHVK
;
A
#
# COMPACT_ATOMS: atom_id res chain seq x y z
N MET A 1 22.03 -11.11 10.28
CA MET A 1 21.65 -10.74 8.90
C MET A 1 22.08 -11.89 8.00
N GLY A 2 21.18 -12.84 7.76
CA GLY A 2 21.48 -14.05 6.98
C GLY A 2 21.53 -13.71 5.50
N ILE A 3 22.64 -14.08 4.86
CA ILE A 3 22.82 -14.09 3.41
C ILE A 3 21.74 -15.03 2.86
N LEU A 4 20.82 -14.50 2.03
CA LEU A 4 19.86 -15.31 1.28
C LEU A 4 20.61 -16.02 0.16
N SER A 5 21.34 -17.08 0.53
CA SER A 5 21.91 -18.05 -0.40
C SER A 5 20.79 -18.97 -0.89
N PHE A 6 20.58 -19.03 -2.20
CA PHE A 6 19.70 -19.97 -2.90
C PHE A 6 18.22 -19.91 -2.53
N VAL A 7 17.39 -19.41 -3.44
CA VAL A 7 15.96 -19.73 -3.44
C VAL A 7 15.80 -21.01 -4.22
N ASP A 8 16.03 -22.13 -3.55
CA ASP A 8 15.59 -23.44 -4.02
C ASP A 8 14.05 -23.47 -4.04
N ILE A 9 13.45 -24.21 -4.96
CA ILE A 9 11.99 -24.44 -5.00
C ILE A 9 11.53 -25.08 -3.68
N ASP A 10 12.41 -25.82 -3.01
CA ASP A 10 12.18 -26.39 -1.69
C ASP A 10 12.15 -25.34 -0.55
N THR A 11 12.69 -24.14 -0.77
CA THR A 11 12.51 -22.98 0.13
C THR A 11 11.21 -22.23 -0.14
N VAL A 12 10.69 -22.25 -1.37
CA VAL A 12 9.39 -21.65 -1.74
C VAL A 12 8.22 -22.53 -1.29
N SER A 13 8.40 -23.86 -1.22
CA SER A 13 7.40 -24.83 -0.77
C SER A 13 7.27 -24.96 0.76
N LYS A 14 8.12 -24.30 1.54
CA LYS A 14 8.12 -24.35 3.02
C LYS A 14 7.81 -22.99 3.64
N VAL A 15 6.83 -22.25 3.10
CA VAL A 15 6.32 -21.05 3.77
C VAL A 15 5.57 -21.50 5.02
N THR A 16 6.09 -21.18 6.20
CA THR A 16 5.42 -21.46 7.47
C THR A 16 4.86 -20.19 8.08
N THR A 17 3.61 -20.23 8.53
CA THR A 17 3.00 -19.13 9.31
C THR A 17 2.51 -19.64 10.65
N SER A 18 2.56 -18.80 11.68
CA SER A 18 1.99 -19.13 12.99
C SER A 18 0.58 -18.56 13.08
N VAL A 19 -0.42 -19.42 13.14
CA VAL A 19 -1.81 -19.01 13.33
C VAL A 19 -2.12 -18.94 14.82
N GLN A 20 -2.74 -17.84 15.24
CA GLN A 20 -3.15 -17.59 16.62
C GLN A 20 -4.67 -17.70 16.75
N ILE A 21 -5.15 -18.51 17.70
CA ILE A 21 -6.56 -18.73 18.00
C ILE A 21 -6.78 -18.46 19.49
N HIS A 22 -7.83 -17.73 19.84
CA HIS A 22 -8.15 -17.48 21.24
C HIS A 22 -9.20 -18.49 21.71
N GLU A 23 -8.88 -19.30 22.71
CA GLU A 23 -9.87 -20.16 23.38
C GLU A 23 -10.54 -19.36 24.50
N ASN A 24 -11.86 -19.34 24.49
CA ASN A 24 -12.72 -18.51 25.32
C ASN A 24 -13.54 -19.37 26.30
N GLN A 25 -13.57 -18.97 27.57
CA GLN A 25 -14.39 -19.62 28.59
C GLN A 25 -15.05 -18.61 29.52
N ARG A 26 -16.26 -18.93 29.97
CA ARG A 26 -17.02 -18.14 30.94
C ARG A 26 -17.16 -18.88 32.26
N TYR A 27 -17.09 -18.12 33.35
CA TYR A 27 -17.32 -18.64 34.68
C TYR A 27 -18.82 -18.67 35.00
N TRP A 28 -19.32 -19.85 35.35
CA TRP A 28 -20.69 -20.06 35.81
C TRP A 28 -20.70 -20.37 37.31
N ILE A 29 -21.51 -19.63 38.06
CA ILE A 29 -21.67 -19.85 39.50
C ILE A 29 -22.19 -21.28 39.72
N GLY A 30 -21.47 -22.06 40.53
CA GLY A 30 -21.79 -23.47 40.81
C GLY A 30 -21.31 -24.49 39.78
N ARG A 31 -20.92 -24.08 38.55
CA ARG A 31 -20.39 -24.99 37.50
C ARG A 31 -18.94 -24.73 37.11
N GLY A 32 -18.34 -23.64 37.58
CA GLY A 32 -16.97 -23.27 37.27
C GLY A 32 -16.81 -22.75 35.83
N TRP A 33 -15.58 -22.85 35.29
CA TRP A 33 -15.27 -22.40 33.94
C TRP A 33 -15.83 -23.38 32.90
N ASN A 34 -16.60 -22.86 31.94
CA ASN A 34 -17.21 -23.66 30.88
C ASN A 34 -17.07 -22.96 29.52
N ARG A 35 -17.03 -23.76 28.45
CA ARG A 35 -17.12 -23.34 27.05
C ARG A 35 -18.56 -23.04 26.61
N SER A 36 -19.57 -23.33 27.43
CA SER A 36 -20.95 -22.90 27.21
C SER A 36 -21.04 -21.38 27.45
N LEU A 37 -20.93 -20.60 26.39
CA LEU A 37 -20.98 -19.14 26.42
C LEU A 37 -22.43 -18.65 26.30
N MET A 38 -22.70 -17.40 26.70
CA MET A 38 -24.05 -16.82 26.54
C MET A 38 -24.36 -16.58 25.07
N PRO A 39 -25.64 -16.51 24.66
CA PRO A 39 -26.01 -16.18 23.28
C PRO A 39 -25.45 -14.85 22.77
N THR A 40 -25.14 -13.91 23.68
CA THR A 40 -24.55 -12.60 23.40
C THR A 40 -23.02 -12.61 23.41
N ASP A 41 -22.38 -13.72 23.76
CA ASP A 41 -20.92 -13.86 23.80
C ASP A 41 -20.37 -14.30 22.45
N ARG A 42 -19.07 -14.06 22.27
CA ARG A 42 -18.27 -14.67 21.19
C ARG A 42 -18.30 -16.19 21.35
N GLY A 43 -18.14 -16.95 20.27
CA GLY A 43 -17.93 -18.40 20.30
C GLY A 43 -16.70 -18.86 21.11
N CYS A 44 -16.66 -20.16 21.39
CA CYS A 44 -15.63 -20.84 22.20
C CYS A 44 -14.20 -20.62 21.69
N TYR A 45 -14.07 -20.34 20.39
CA TYR A 45 -12.82 -19.94 19.76
C TYR A 45 -13.06 -18.63 19.01
N SER A 46 -12.13 -17.69 19.06
CA SER A 46 -12.25 -16.44 18.32
C SER A 46 -10.92 -15.91 17.83
N THR A 47 -10.99 -14.93 16.92
CA THR A 47 -9.87 -14.04 16.62
C THR A 47 -9.58 -13.11 17.80
N LEU A 48 -8.39 -12.49 17.81
CA LEU A 48 -7.97 -11.51 18.83
C LEU A 48 -8.94 -10.32 18.90
N ASP A 49 -9.35 -9.79 17.73
CA ASP A 49 -10.34 -8.70 17.62
C ASP A 49 -11.78 -9.18 17.90
N GLY A 50 -12.01 -10.49 17.84
CA GLY A 50 -13.30 -11.16 17.98
C GLY A 50 -14.32 -10.79 16.91
N SER A 51 -13.84 -10.42 15.73
CA SER A 51 -14.68 -10.24 14.55
C SER A 51 -15.31 -11.54 14.07
N GLN A 52 -14.67 -12.68 14.35
CA GLN A 52 -15.20 -14.01 14.10
C GLN A 52 -15.04 -14.91 15.31
N SER A 53 -15.95 -15.89 15.41
CA SER A 53 -15.92 -16.87 16.47
C SER A 53 -16.58 -18.17 16.05
N TRP A 54 -16.07 -19.28 16.57
CA TRP A 54 -16.41 -20.65 16.19
C TRP A 54 -16.72 -21.48 17.42
N LYS A 55 -17.44 -22.59 17.20
CA LYS A 55 -17.80 -23.53 18.27
C LYS A 55 -16.71 -24.56 18.49
N THR A 56 -16.07 -25.00 17.42
CA THR A 56 -15.03 -26.01 17.45
C THR A 56 -13.67 -25.44 17.03
N LEU A 57 -12.60 -26.14 17.41
CA LEU A 57 -11.24 -25.73 17.10
C LEU A 57 -10.93 -26.01 15.62
N GLU A 58 -11.53 -27.05 15.06
CA GLU A 58 -11.41 -27.45 13.65
C GLU A 58 -12.02 -26.39 12.72
N GLU A 59 -13.22 -25.89 13.03
CA GLU A 59 -13.88 -24.81 12.28
C GLU A 59 -13.05 -23.51 12.30
N ALA A 60 -12.52 -23.15 13.48
CA ALA A 60 -11.66 -21.98 13.63
C ALA A 60 -10.36 -22.11 12.84
N ALA A 61 -9.76 -23.30 12.89
CA ALA A 61 -8.54 -23.64 12.18
C ALA A 61 -8.71 -23.53 10.66
N GLU A 62 -9.79 -24.08 10.10
CA GLU A 62 -10.07 -24.04 8.66
C GLU A 62 -10.36 -22.61 8.18
N ALA A 63 -11.17 -21.85 8.92
CA ALA A 63 -11.52 -20.49 8.56
C ALA A 63 -10.32 -19.52 8.58
N LEU A 64 -9.37 -19.71 9.51
CA LEU A 64 -8.19 -18.85 9.64
C LEU A 64 -7.07 -19.17 8.65
N LEU A 65 -7.04 -20.40 8.13
CA LEU A 65 -6.09 -20.81 7.10
C LEU A 65 -6.50 -20.42 5.68
N GLY A 66 -7.76 -19.99 5.48
CA GLY A 66 -8.24 -19.52 4.18
C GLY A 66 -8.32 -20.61 3.12
N GLY A 67 -8.54 -21.88 3.52
CA GLY A 67 -8.83 -23.00 2.61
C GLY A 67 -7.70 -24.01 2.40
N SER A 68 -7.76 -24.73 1.27
CA SER A 68 -7.04 -25.99 0.99
C SER A 68 -5.54 -25.87 0.69
N THR A 69 -4.98 -24.66 0.64
CA THR A 69 -3.57 -24.41 0.32
C THR A 69 -2.65 -24.39 1.54
N TRP A 70 -3.21 -24.38 2.75
CA TRP A 70 -2.45 -24.44 3.99
C TRP A 70 -2.79 -25.72 4.74
N LYS A 71 -1.76 -26.43 5.21
CA LYS A 71 -1.92 -27.60 6.06
C LYS A 71 -1.18 -27.39 7.37
N TRP A 72 -1.73 -27.92 8.44
CA TRP A 72 -1.01 -27.97 9.72
C TRP A 72 0.21 -28.88 9.59
N LYS A 73 1.33 -28.49 10.20
CA LYS A 73 2.49 -29.37 10.31
C LYS A 73 2.07 -30.62 11.11
N GLN A 74 2.08 -31.79 10.47
CA GLN A 74 1.42 -33.00 11.00
C GLN A 74 2.17 -33.65 12.18
N ASP A 75 3.48 -33.42 12.35
CA ASP A 75 4.26 -34.36 13.19
C ASP A 75 4.62 -33.99 14.63
N GLU A 76 4.59 -32.75 15.15
CA GLU A 76 5.23 -32.54 16.48
C GLU A 76 4.67 -31.50 17.48
N CYS A 77 3.57 -30.78 17.24
CA CYS A 77 3.13 -29.79 18.24
C CYS A 77 1.61 -29.76 18.45
N PRO A 78 1.10 -30.12 19.66
CA PRO A 78 -0.16 -29.57 20.12
C PRO A 78 -0.09 -28.04 20.09
N PHE A 79 -1.23 -27.35 20.04
CA PHE A 79 -1.22 -25.88 20.11
C PHE A 79 -0.35 -25.44 21.30
N HIS A 80 0.59 -24.52 21.07
CA HIS A 80 1.32 -23.91 22.17
C HIS A 80 0.30 -23.12 22.98
N GLU A 81 -0.04 -23.63 24.16
CA GLU A 81 -1.05 -23.06 25.03
C GLU A 81 -0.41 -21.94 25.85
N GLY A 82 -0.78 -20.70 25.55
CA GLY A 82 -0.44 -19.57 26.40
C GLY A 82 -1.18 -19.63 27.74
N ASP A 83 -0.70 -18.84 28.69
CA ASP A 83 -1.35 -18.70 29.99
C ASP A 83 -2.77 -18.11 29.87
N TRP A 84 -3.64 -18.53 30.79
CA TRP A 84 -4.98 -17.96 30.92
C TRP A 84 -4.89 -16.49 31.33
N LYS A 85 -5.54 -15.62 30.56
CA LYS A 85 -5.79 -14.23 30.90
C LYS A 85 -7.25 -14.06 31.30
N TYR A 86 -7.49 -13.22 32.30
CA TYR A 86 -8.80 -13.01 32.91
C TYR A 86 -9.28 -11.59 32.64
N ALA A 87 -10.53 -11.47 32.19
CA ALA A 87 -11.16 -10.22 31.83
C ALA A 87 -12.58 -10.13 32.43
N ARG A 88 -13.12 -8.90 32.45
CA ARG A 88 -14.51 -8.66 32.89
C ARG A 88 -15.51 -9.27 31.93
N ASP A 89 -15.30 -9.08 30.63
CA ASP A 89 -16.11 -9.61 29.53
C ASP A 89 -15.23 -9.82 28.27
N PHE A 90 -15.86 -10.20 27.16
CA PHE A 90 -15.19 -10.36 25.85
C PHE A 90 -15.14 -9.06 25.03
N SER A 91 -15.39 -7.88 25.62
CA SER A 91 -15.24 -6.62 24.88
C SER A 91 -13.78 -6.36 24.54
N VAL A 92 -13.51 -5.70 23.41
CA VAL A 92 -12.13 -5.39 22.97
C VAL A 92 -11.35 -4.65 24.07
N GLN A 93 -12.00 -3.70 24.74
CA GLN A 93 -11.40 -2.95 25.84
C GLN A 93 -11.04 -3.86 27.04
N ALA A 94 -11.94 -4.75 27.46
CA ALA A 94 -11.67 -5.64 28.58
C ALA A 94 -10.64 -6.74 28.25
N VAL A 95 -10.57 -7.18 26.99
CA VAL A 95 -9.55 -8.13 26.51
C VAL A 95 -8.17 -7.49 26.52
N ASN A 96 -8.07 -6.22 26.14
CA ASN A 96 -6.81 -5.44 26.21
C ASN A 96 -6.36 -5.22 27.68
N ASP A 97 -7.31 -5.01 28.59
CA ASP A 97 -7.06 -4.80 30.02
C ASP A 97 -6.90 -6.13 30.82
N ALA A 98 -6.84 -7.27 30.13
CA ALA A 98 -6.87 -8.58 30.78
C ALA A 98 -5.61 -8.87 31.61
N LYS A 99 -5.80 -9.50 32.77
CA LYS A 99 -4.72 -9.78 33.73
C LYS A 99 -4.44 -11.29 33.85
N PRO A 100 -3.20 -11.70 34.14
CA PRO A 100 -2.85 -13.12 34.32
C PRO A 100 -3.45 -13.71 35.61
N LYS A 101 -3.82 -12.87 36.59
CA LYS A 101 -4.46 -13.29 37.84
C LYS A 101 -5.94 -12.92 37.85
N ARG A 102 -6.77 -13.85 38.34
CA ARG A 102 -8.21 -13.64 38.48
C ARG A 102 -8.52 -12.59 39.55
N GLY A 103 -9.34 -11.61 39.19
CA GLY A 103 -9.97 -10.66 40.10
C GLY A 103 -11.44 -10.99 40.34
N PRO A 104 -12.10 -10.35 41.33
CA PRO A 104 -13.48 -10.63 41.72
C PRO A 104 -14.51 -10.32 40.62
N LEU A 105 -14.17 -9.40 39.71
CA LEU A 105 -15.03 -9.01 38.58
C LEU A 105 -14.69 -9.72 37.27
N HIS A 106 -13.77 -10.70 37.29
CA HIS A 106 -13.41 -11.45 36.09
C HIS A 106 -14.30 -12.68 35.91
N TRP A 107 -15.24 -12.55 34.97
CA TRP A 107 -16.20 -13.60 34.61
C TRP A 107 -15.79 -14.38 33.37
N VAL A 108 -14.76 -13.91 32.67
CA VAL A 108 -14.30 -14.46 31.41
C VAL A 108 -12.80 -14.71 31.50
N ARG A 109 -12.36 -15.80 30.87
CA ARG A 109 -10.95 -16.06 30.62
C ARG A 109 -10.72 -16.47 29.17
N TYR A 110 -9.56 -16.14 28.66
CA TYR A 110 -9.11 -16.60 27.37
C TYR A 110 -7.64 -16.98 27.41
N ARG A 111 -7.21 -17.84 26.48
CA ARG A 111 -5.80 -18.17 26.27
C ARG A 111 -5.48 -18.18 24.78
N VAL A 112 -4.24 -17.86 24.45
CA VAL A 112 -3.77 -17.87 23.06
C VAL A 112 -3.27 -19.28 22.75
N LEU A 113 -3.84 -19.88 21.72
CA LEU A 113 -3.41 -21.13 21.12
C LEU A 113 -2.62 -20.78 19.85
N GLN A 114 -1.37 -21.20 19.76
CA GLN A 114 -0.54 -20.97 18.57
C GLN A 114 -0.16 -22.28 17.91
N ARG A 115 -0.24 -22.35 16.57
CA ARG A 115 0.24 -23.51 15.83
C ARG A 115 0.87 -23.09 14.50
N PRO A 116 1.99 -23.70 14.10
CA PRO A 116 2.57 -23.46 12.78
C PRO A 116 1.78 -24.21 11.69
N ALA A 117 1.40 -23.48 10.65
CA ALA A 117 0.86 -24.02 9.41
C ALA A 117 1.91 -23.89 8.30
N VAL A 118 1.92 -24.88 7.40
CA VAL A 118 2.79 -24.94 6.24
C VAL A 118 1.93 -24.68 5.00
N PHE A 119 2.39 -23.78 4.14
CA PHE A 119 1.81 -23.60 2.83
C PHE A 119 2.13 -24.83 1.98
N VAL A 120 1.09 -25.55 1.57
CA VAL A 120 1.19 -26.74 0.74
C VAL A 120 0.55 -26.43 -0.60
N PRO A 121 1.33 -25.95 -1.58
CA PRO A 121 0.83 -25.71 -2.93
C PRO A 121 0.44 -27.00 -3.65
N GLU A 122 0.72 -28.18 -3.07
CA GLU A 122 0.41 -29.48 -3.66
C GLU A 122 -1.10 -29.76 -3.80
N SER A 123 -2.00 -28.98 -3.17
CA SER A 123 -3.43 -29.00 -3.51
C SER A 123 -3.75 -28.37 -4.87
N ILE A 124 -2.82 -27.55 -5.42
CA ILE A 124 -2.76 -27.14 -6.84
C ILE A 124 -2.00 -28.18 -7.66
N SER A 125 -1.46 -29.23 -7.04
CA SER A 125 -0.71 -30.30 -7.73
C SER A 125 -1.41 -31.66 -7.67
N THR A 126 -2.60 -31.77 -7.05
CA THR A 126 -3.42 -32.98 -7.16
C THR A 126 -3.95 -33.09 -8.59
N GLU A 127 -3.16 -33.68 -9.47
CA GLU A 127 -3.29 -35.09 -9.75
C GLU A 127 -1.89 -35.69 -9.83
N SER A 128 -1.66 -36.68 -8.97
CA SER A 128 -0.82 -37.82 -9.28
C SER A 128 -1.35 -38.51 -10.53
N VAL A 129 -1.19 -37.89 -11.70
CA VAL A 129 -1.08 -38.66 -12.92
C VAL A 129 0.29 -39.29 -12.82
N HIS A 130 0.30 -40.55 -12.39
CA HIS A 130 1.35 -41.47 -12.79
C HIS A 130 1.42 -41.35 -14.31
N ASP A 131 2.39 -40.58 -14.82
CA ASP A 131 2.84 -40.77 -16.18
C ASP A 131 3.39 -42.20 -16.21
N LYS A 132 2.54 -43.12 -16.69
CA LYS A 132 2.96 -44.45 -17.11
C LYS A 132 3.84 -44.29 -18.35
N HIS A 133 5.04 -43.79 -18.15
CA HIS A 133 6.17 -44.15 -18.99
C HIS A 133 6.96 -45.20 -18.21
N GLU A 134 6.48 -46.44 -18.30
CA GLU A 134 7.28 -47.60 -17.92
C GLU A 134 8.45 -47.69 -18.90
N VAL A 135 9.62 -47.26 -18.46
CA VAL A 135 10.90 -47.76 -18.98
C VAL A 135 11.59 -48.42 -17.81
N GLU A 136 11.56 -49.75 -17.85
CA GLU A 136 12.34 -50.72 -17.09
C GLU A 136 13.08 -50.22 -15.82
N GLY A 137 12.43 -50.41 -14.66
CA GLY A 137 13.15 -50.89 -13.47
C GLY A 137 13.78 -49.89 -12.50
N GLU A 138 13.71 -48.57 -12.70
CA GLU A 138 14.16 -47.58 -11.70
C GLU A 138 13.08 -46.53 -11.39
N PRO A 139 12.93 -46.08 -10.12
CA PRO A 139 11.98 -45.03 -9.76
C PRO A 139 12.38 -43.73 -10.46
N ILE A 140 11.51 -43.22 -11.34
CA ILE A 140 11.72 -41.95 -12.05
C ILE A 140 11.84 -40.83 -11.01
N GLU A 141 13.07 -40.36 -10.78
CA GLU A 141 13.33 -39.15 -10.01
C GLU A 141 12.51 -38.01 -10.62
N GLN A 142 11.75 -37.28 -9.79
CA GLN A 142 10.95 -36.14 -10.23
C GLN A 142 11.75 -35.22 -11.16
N GLY A 143 11.29 -35.06 -12.40
CA GLY A 143 11.93 -34.22 -13.41
C GLY A 143 12.15 -32.77 -12.94
N CYS A 144 12.94 -32.02 -13.72
CA CYS A 144 13.38 -30.68 -13.35
C CYS A 144 12.20 -29.78 -12.96
N ARG A 145 12.27 -29.16 -11.77
CA ARG A 145 11.18 -28.34 -11.24
C ARG A 145 11.21 -26.88 -11.71
N ASN A 146 12.25 -26.43 -12.40
CA ASN A 146 12.43 -25.03 -12.77
C ASN A 146 11.40 -24.52 -13.80
N CYS A 147 10.98 -23.26 -13.62
CA CYS A 147 9.97 -22.56 -14.41
C CYS A 147 10.42 -21.11 -14.71
N ASP A 148 9.87 -20.51 -15.76
CA ASP A 148 10.12 -19.13 -16.17
C ASP A 148 9.79 -18.13 -15.04
N SER A 149 10.82 -17.44 -14.55
CA SER A 149 10.72 -16.43 -13.49
C SER A 149 9.92 -15.19 -13.88
N LYS A 150 9.89 -14.78 -15.16
CA LYS A 150 9.19 -13.60 -15.63
C LYS A 150 7.69 -13.90 -15.67
N ALA A 151 7.29 -15.02 -16.26
CA ALA A 151 5.90 -15.47 -16.26
C ALA A 151 5.34 -15.62 -14.83
N VAL A 152 6.14 -16.19 -13.92
CA VAL A 152 5.76 -16.33 -12.50
C VAL A 152 5.65 -14.98 -11.79
N ARG A 153 6.60 -14.06 -11.98
CA ARG A 153 6.55 -12.72 -11.38
C ARG A 153 5.37 -11.91 -11.88
N ASP A 154 5.10 -11.94 -13.18
CA ASP A 154 3.97 -11.21 -13.78
C ASP A 154 2.64 -11.74 -13.27
N LEU A 155 2.45 -13.06 -13.22
CA LEU A 155 1.24 -13.65 -12.65
C LEU A 155 1.12 -13.31 -11.15
N ALA A 156 2.20 -13.41 -10.37
CA ALA A 156 2.19 -13.07 -8.94
C ALA A 156 1.79 -11.60 -8.68
N ARG A 157 2.22 -10.67 -9.55
CA ARG A 157 1.82 -9.26 -9.52
C ARG A 157 0.33 -9.10 -9.79
N VAL A 158 -0.16 -9.70 -10.88
CA VAL A 158 -1.58 -9.67 -11.27
C VAL A 158 -2.48 -10.21 -10.15
N LEU A 159 -2.09 -11.32 -9.50
CA LEU A 159 -2.85 -11.88 -8.38
C LEU A 159 -2.96 -10.93 -7.19
N LEU A 160 -1.89 -10.20 -6.86
CA LEU A 160 -1.92 -9.19 -5.81
C LEU A 160 -2.83 -8.03 -6.17
N GLU A 161 -2.76 -7.55 -7.42
CA GLU A 161 -3.57 -6.44 -7.90
C GLU A 161 -5.06 -6.78 -7.93
N VAL A 162 -5.43 -7.98 -8.37
CA VAL A 162 -6.81 -8.48 -8.32
C VAL A 162 -7.30 -8.54 -6.88
N LEU A 163 -6.52 -9.13 -5.97
CA LEU A 163 -6.88 -9.21 -4.56
C LEU A 163 -7.06 -7.82 -3.93
N ALA A 164 -6.11 -6.91 -4.17
CA ALA A 164 -6.15 -5.54 -3.68
C ALA A 164 -7.38 -4.79 -4.21
N PHE A 165 -7.67 -4.91 -5.50
CA PHE A 165 -8.80 -4.27 -6.12
C PHE A 165 -10.14 -4.77 -5.56
N VAL A 166 -10.34 -6.09 -5.50
CA VAL A 166 -11.58 -6.69 -4.98
C VAL A 166 -11.75 -6.36 -3.49
N ALA A 167 -10.66 -6.32 -2.73
CA ALA A 167 -10.68 -5.94 -1.33
C ALA A 167 -11.11 -4.49 -1.12
N ILE A 168 -10.60 -3.52 -1.90
CA ILE A 168 -11.04 -2.11 -1.83
C ILE A 168 -12.54 -2.02 -2.06
N ILE A 169 -13.06 -2.71 -3.07
CA ILE A 169 -14.50 -2.68 -3.43
C ILE A 169 -15.37 -3.32 -2.36
N SER A 170 -14.85 -4.33 -1.67
CA SER A 170 -15.57 -5.06 -0.62
C SER A 170 -15.64 -4.30 0.71
N THR A 171 -15.02 -3.12 0.84
CA THR A 171 -15.07 -2.31 2.08
C THR A 171 -16.38 -1.52 2.18
N PRO A 172 -17.23 -1.77 3.19
CA PRO A 172 -18.43 -0.98 3.40
C PRO A 172 -18.10 0.31 4.15
N LYS A 173 -18.43 1.47 3.54
CA LYS A 173 -18.41 2.82 4.14
C LYS A 173 -17.08 3.20 4.83
N ALA A 174 -16.09 3.64 4.06
CA ALA A 174 -15.29 4.77 4.52
C ALA A 174 -16.21 6.00 4.41
N SER A 175 -16.71 6.51 5.54
CA SER A 175 -17.38 7.81 5.59
C SER A 175 -16.44 8.81 4.93
N ALA A 176 -16.90 9.43 3.84
CA ALA A 176 -16.18 10.50 3.18
C ALA A 176 -16.10 11.70 4.14
N THR A 177 -15.10 11.70 5.02
CA THR A 177 -14.59 12.95 5.57
C THR A 177 -13.87 13.62 4.42
N THR A 178 -14.42 14.75 3.99
CA THR A 178 -13.84 15.70 3.05
C THR A 178 -12.50 16.21 3.58
N GLY A 179 -11.44 15.42 3.40
CA GLY A 179 -10.06 15.81 3.63
C GLY A 179 -9.32 15.66 2.30
N SER A 180 -8.68 16.73 1.84
CA SER A 180 -8.00 16.84 0.55
C SER A 180 -6.71 16.01 0.43
N ASP A 181 -6.37 15.21 1.44
CA ASP A 181 -5.08 14.53 1.51
C ASP A 181 -5.25 13.03 1.21
N ALA A 182 -4.73 12.60 0.05
CA ALA A 182 -4.78 11.21 -0.42
C ALA A 182 -4.16 10.19 0.55
N ASP A 183 -3.19 10.63 1.37
CA ASP A 183 -2.51 9.80 2.36
C ASP A 183 -3.42 9.47 3.57
N ALA A 184 -4.26 10.41 4.00
CA ALA A 184 -5.21 10.20 5.10
C ALA A 184 -6.35 9.24 4.69
N VAL A 185 -6.78 9.32 3.43
CA VAL A 185 -7.78 8.39 2.85
C VAL A 185 -7.21 6.97 2.77
N SER A 186 -5.96 6.81 2.32
CA SER A 186 -5.27 5.52 2.24
C SER A 186 -5.19 4.81 3.60
N SER A 187 -4.80 5.53 4.65
CA SER A 187 -4.67 4.96 6.01
C SER A 187 -6.01 4.52 6.60
N ASN A 188 -7.09 5.30 6.37
CA ASN A 188 -8.42 4.98 6.86
C ASN A 188 -9.07 3.81 6.12
N VAL A 189 -8.88 3.71 4.80
CA VAL A 189 -9.33 2.56 4.01
C VAL A 189 -8.56 1.29 4.39
N LEU A 190 -7.28 1.41 4.70
CA LEU A 190 -6.45 0.27 5.08
C LEU A 190 -6.78 -0.31 6.46
N ALA A 191 -7.15 0.55 7.41
CA ALA A 191 -7.59 0.15 8.74
C ALA A 191 -9.01 -0.45 8.77
N THR A 192 -9.84 -0.14 7.77
CA THR A 192 -11.25 -0.58 7.72
C THR A 192 -11.45 -1.97 7.12
N VAL A 193 -10.46 -2.50 6.39
CA VAL A 193 -10.55 -3.85 5.83
C VAL A 193 -10.19 -4.88 6.90
N LYS A 194 -11.19 -5.66 7.29
CA LYS A 194 -11.01 -6.81 8.18
C LYS A 194 -10.21 -7.90 7.47
N ASP A 195 -9.24 -8.50 8.17
CA ASP A 195 -8.40 -9.60 7.64
C ASP A 195 -9.24 -10.78 7.14
N THR A 196 -10.40 -11.00 7.75
CA THR A 196 -11.35 -12.04 7.38
C THR A 196 -11.94 -11.86 5.98
N THR A 197 -12.19 -10.61 5.56
CA THR A 197 -12.70 -10.32 4.21
C THR A 197 -11.60 -10.58 3.18
N LEU A 198 -10.35 -10.22 3.52
CA LEU A 198 -9.18 -10.51 2.68
C LEU A 198 -8.97 -12.01 2.50
N LEU A 199 -9.06 -12.79 3.59
CA LEU A 199 -8.91 -14.23 3.55
C LEU A 199 -10.00 -14.89 2.69
N ARG A 200 -11.27 -14.46 2.83
CA ARG A 200 -12.36 -14.98 1.98
C ARG A 200 -12.12 -14.71 0.48
N ILE A 201 -11.76 -13.48 0.12
CA ILE A 201 -11.50 -13.12 -1.28
C ILE A 201 -10.30 -13.90 -1.81
N LYS A 202 -9.26 -14.08 -0.99
CA LYS A 202 -8.09 -14.89 -1.32
C LYS A 202 -8.48 -16.36 -1.56
N SER A 203 -9.32 -16.97 -0.73
CA SER A 203 -9.83 -18.33 -0.95
C SER A 203 -10.61 -18.45 -2.26
N GLU A 204 -11.50 -17.50 -2.55
CA GLU A 204 -12.26 -17.47 -3.82
C GLU A 204 -11.32 -17.33 -5.03
N LEU A 205 -10.25 -16.54 -4.92
CA LEU A 205 -9.22 -16.38 -5.96
C LEU A 205 -8.42 -17.67 -6.16
N VAL A 206 -8.03 -18.35 -5.08
CA VAL A 206 -7.32 -19.65 -5.12
C VAL A 206 -8.18 -20.70 -5.82
N GLU A 207 -9.46 -20.82 -5.45
CA GLU A 207 -10.39 -21.76 -6.10
C GLU A 207 -10.58 -21.44 -7.58
N PHE A 208 -10.65 -20.15 -7.93
CA PHE A 208 -10.74 -19.71 -9.32
C PHE A 208 -9.51 -20.15 -10.13
N LEU A 209 -8.31 -19.98 -9.58
CA LEU A 209 -7.07 -20.45 -10.21
C LEU A 209 -7.04 -21.96 -10.38
N LEU A 210 -7.46 -22.72 -9.36
CA LEU A 210 -7.53 -24.18 -9.45
C LEU A 210 -8.42 -24.65 -10.61
N LYS A 211 -9.56 -23.99 -10.84
CA LYS A 211 -10.51 -24.32 -11.92
C LYS A 211 -10.00 -23.92 -13.31
N ASN A 212 -9.30 -22.80 -13.42
CA ASN A 212 -8.86 -22.23 -14.71
C ASN A 212 -7.41 -22.57 -15.09
N SER A 213 -6.67 -23.29 -14.23
CA SER A 213 -5.28 -23.72 -14.48
C SER A 213 -5.17 -25.06 -15.20
N ILE A 214 -6.30 -25.70 -15.52
CA ILE A 214 -6.33 -26.94 -16.31
C ILE A 214 -6.38 -26.53 -17.79
N PRO A 215 -5.43 -26.99 -18.62
CA PRO A 215 -5.52 -26.80 -20.07
C PRO A 215 -6.87 -27.33 -20.55
N SER A 216 -7.61 -26.53 -21.31
CA SER A 216 -8.89 -26.97 -21.89
C SER A 216 -8.59 -28.14 -22.81
N ALA A 217 -8.86 -29.38 -22.38
CA ALA A 217 -8.81 -30.53 -23.27
C ALA A 217 -9.67 -30.21 -24.49
N ALA A 218 -9.04 -30.19 -25.67
CA ALA A 218 -9.70 -29.81 -26.90
C ALA A 218 -10.96 -30.64 -27.10
N SER A 219 -12.02 -29.97 -27.52
CA SER A 219 -13.10 -30.58 -28.29
C SER A 219 -12.49 -31.46 -29.39
N THR A 220 -12.73 -32.77 -29.31
CA THR A 220 -12.67 -33.65 -30.47
C THR A 220 -13.64 -33.14 -31.52
N GLY A 221 -13.12 -32.51 -32.57
CA GLY A 221 -13.91 -32.06 -33.72
C GLY A 221 -13.10 -31.18 -34.66
N ASP A 222 -12.68 -31.79 -35.77
CA ASP A 222 -12.24 -31.20 -37.05
C ASP A 222 -11.20 -30.06 -37.06
N GLY A 223 -10.01 -30.41 -37.56
CA GLY A 223 -9.50 -29.75 -38.77
C GLY A 223 -9.18 -28.26 -38.73
N ASP A 224 -8.42 -27.80 -37.73
CA ASP A 224 -7.46 -26.69 -37.88
C ASP A 224 -6.54 -26.66 -36.65
N THR A 225 -5.33 -27.19 -36.78
CA THR A 225 -4.33 -27.26 -35.70
C THR A 225 -3.74 -25.88 -35.43
N ASN A 226 -4.49 -25.02 -34.75
CA ASN A 226 -3.87 -23.98 -33.93
C ASN A 226 -3.49 -24.65 -32.60
N GLU A 227 -2.28 -25.25 -32.56
CA GLU A 227 -1.65 -25.67 -31.32
C GLU A 227 -1.59 -24.44 -30.39
N GLN A 228 -2.47 -24.40 -29.39
CA GLN A 228 -2.60 -23.25 -28.50
C GLN A 228 -1.44 -23.22 -27.50
N ASP A 229 -0.36 -22.54 -27.88
CA ASP A 229 0.85 -22.25 -27.12
C ASP A 229 0.56 -21.87 -25.64
N SER A 230 1.46 -22.25 -24.72
CA SER A 230 1.41 -21.90 -23.29
C SER A 230 1.31 -20.39 -23.02
N PHE A 231 1.91 -19.54 -23.85
CA PHE A 231 1.75 -18.09 -23.77
C PHE A 231 0.28 -17.66 -23.99
N TYR A 232 -0.43 -18.33 -24.90
CA TYR A 232 -1.85 -18.09 -25.13
C TYR A 232 -2.70 -18.52 -23.93
N GLN A 233 -2.39 -19.68 -23.33
CA GLN A 233 -3.10 -20.14 -22.13
C GLN A 233 -2.90 -19.19 -20.94
N LEU A 234 -1.68 -18.66 -20.76
CA LEU A 234 -1.38 -17.67 -19.72
C LEU A 234 -2.14 -16.35 -19.97
N HIS A 235 -2.20 -15.89 -21.22
CA HIS A 235 -2.98 -14.71 -21.59
C HIS A 235 -4.49 -14.91 -21.37
N LYS A 236 -5.02 -16.10 -21.71
CA LYS A 236 -6.41 -16.46 -21.44
C LYS A 236 -6.72 -16.48 -19.95
N LEU A 237 -5.80 -16.99 -19.12
CA LEU A 237 -5.93 -16.93 -17.66
C LEU A 237 -5.99 -15.48 -17.17
N HIS A 238 -5.13 -14.60 -17.70
CA HIS A 238 -5.14 -13.17 -17.37
C HIS A 238 -6.50 -12.53 -17.68
N GLN A 239 -7.09 -12.79 -18.86
CA GLN A 239 -8.43 -12.32 -19.20
C GLN A 239 -9.52 -12.90 -18.29
N SER A 240 -9.40 -14.16 -17.90
CA SER A 240 -10.32 -14.81 -16.94
C SER A 240 -10.23 -14.18 -15.55
N LEU A 241 -9.03 -13.81 -15.08
CA LEU A 241 -8.84 -13.09 -13.82
C LEU A 241 -9.47 -11.69 -13.84
N GLN A 242 -9.41 -11.01 -14.99
CA GLN A 242 -10.12 -9.74 -15.18
C GLN A 242 -11.63 -9.93 -15.07
N LYS A 243 -12.21 -10.95 -15.73
CA LYS A 243 -13.64 -11.26 -15.60
C LYS A 243 -14.04 -11.59 -14.17
N PHE A 244 -13.21 -12.36 -13.45
CA PHE A 244 -13.44 -12.63 -12.03
C PHE A 244 -13.51 -11.34 -11.21
N ALA A 245 -12.59 -10.39 -11.43
CA ALA A 245 -12.63 -9.10 -10.74
C ALA A 245 -13.94 -8.35 -11.04
N ASP A 246 -14.36 -8.30 -12.30
CA ASP A 246 -15.60 -7.64 -12.73
C ASP A 246 -16.85 -8.31 -12.14
N ASP A 247 -16.89 -9.64 -12.07
CA ASP A 247 -17.97 -10.40 -11.44
C ASP A 247 -18.05 -10.15 -9.93
N GLN A 248 -16.90 -10.03 -9.26
CA GLN A 248 -16.86 -9.63 -7.85
C GLN A 248 -17.40 -8.20 -7.68
N VAL A 249 -17.04 -7.26 -8.54
CA VAL A 249 -17.62 -5.90 -8.53
C VAL A 249 -19.15 -5.94 -8.68
N ALA A 250 -19.66 -6.78 -9.58
CA ALA A 250 -21.09 -6.91 -9.81
C ALA A 250 -21.88 -7.44 -8.60
N LYS A 251 -21.24 -8.24 -7.72
CA LYS A 251 -21.84 -8.77 -6.49
C LYS A 251 -22.00 -7.71 -5.40
N TYR A 252 -21.05 -6.78 -5.24
CA TYR A 252 -21.05 -5.77 -4.15
C TYR A 252 -21.74 -4.44 -4.52
N LYS A 253 -22.84 -4.48 -5.30
CA LYS A 253 -23.61 -3.31 -5.82
C LYS A 253 -24.16 -2.30 -4.79
N SER A 254 -23.75 -2.32 -3.53
CA SER A 254 -24.31 -1.53 -2.42
C SER A 254 -23.37 -0.48 -1.81
N SER A 255 -22.80 0.40 -2.65
CA SER A 255 -22.44 1.78 -2.22
C SER A 255 -22.35 2.74 -3.42
N ASN A 256 -23.34 3.63 -3.56
CA ASN A 256 -23.42 4.61 -4.64
C ASN A 256 -22.20 5.56 -4.73
N ILE A 257 -21.40 5.66 -3.65
CA ILE A 257 -20.26 6.59 -3.56
C ILE A 257 -18.98 5.98 -4.17
N LEU A 258 -18.72 4.69 -3.94
CA LEU A 258 -17.57 4.00 -4.56
C LEU A 258 -17.77 3.84 -6.07
N ARG A 259 -19.03 3.79 -6.52
CA ARG A 259 -19.39 3.79 -7.93
C ARG A 259 -18.90 5.05 -8.65
N ALA A 260 -18.92 6.22 -8.01
CA ALA A 260 -18.42 7.46 -8.62
C ALA A 260 -16.88 7.49 -8.74
N VAL A 261 -16.16 6.91 -7.76
CA VAL A 261 -14.70 6.72 -7.83
C VAL A 261 -14.34 5.69 -8.91
N LEU A 262 -15.16 4.64 -9.07
CA LEU A 262 -14.95 3.55 -10.04
C LEU A 262 -15.38 3.88 -11.47
N VAL A 263 -16.34 4.79 -11.68
CA VAL A 263 -16.76 5.23 -13.04
C VAL A 263 -15.64 5.99 -13.77
N SER A 264 -14.63 6.46 -13.05
CA SER A 264 -13.40 7.04 -13.64
C SER A 264 -12.22 6.05 -13.69
N THR A 265 -12.37 4.79 -13.26
CA THR A 265 -11.27 3.81 -13.30
C THR A 265 -11.19 3.13 -14.66
N PRO A 266 -10.00 3.12 -15.31
CA PRO A 266 -9.85 2.51 -16.62
C PRO A 266 -9.73 0.98 -16.52
N LYS A 267 -9.86 0.31 -17.67
CA LYS A 267 -9.85 -1.16 -17.81
C LYS A 267 -8.61 -1.78 -17.15
N PHE A 268 -8.73 -3.03 -16.69
CA PHE A 268 -7.68 -3.79 -15.99
C PHE A 268 -6.29 -3.68 -16.64
N GLU A 269 -6.23 -3.68 -17.97
CA GLU A 269 -5.02 -3.58 -18.81
C GLU A 269 -4.26 -2.25 -18.70
N THR A 270 -4.85 -1.21 -18.08
CA THR A 270 -4.28 0.15 -18.00
C THR A 270 -3.97 0.59 -16.56
N ARG A 271 -3.92 -0.36 -15.61
CA ARG A 271 -3.88 -0.10 -14.16
C ARG A 271 -2.51 0.22 -13.57
N ASP A 272 -1.44 0.23 -14.36
CA ASP A 272 -0.08 0.29 -13.81
C ASP A 272 0.29 1.61 -13.08
N THR A 273 -0.54 2.67 -13.11
CA THR A 273 -0.18 3.95 -12.42
C THR A 273 -1.34 4.85 -11.96
N THR A 274 -2.61 4.56 -12.24
CA THR A 274 -3.67 5.59 -12.20
C THR A 274 -4.55 5.61 -10.95
N ILE A 275 -4.47 4.61 -10.06
CA ILE A 275 -5.19 4.61 -8.77
C ILE A 275 -4.17 4.87 -7.65
N PRO A 276 -4.05 6.10 -7.13
CA PRO A 276 -3.07 6.45 -6.10
C PRO A 276 -3.12 5.56 -4.85
N LEU A 277 -4.31 5.05 -4.53
CA LEU A 277 -4.54 4.17 -3.38
C LEU A 277 -4.07 2.73 -3.59
N LEU A 278 -3.93 2.25 -4.84
CA LEU A 278 -3.72 0.83 -5.12
C LEU A 278 -2.33 0.35 -4.69
N LYS A 279 -1.30 1.17 -4.92
CA LYS A 279 0.09 0.85 -4.58
C LYS A 279 0.36 0.76 -3.06
N PRO A 280 -0.04 1.73 -2.21
CA PRO A 280 0.12 1.59 -0.76
C PRO A 280 -0.76 0.45 -0.19
N PHE A 281 -1.94 0.24 -0.76
CA PHE A 281 -2.84 -0.81 -0.31
C PHE A 281 -2.37 -2.23 -0.67
N SER A 282 -1.82 -2.42 -1.87
CA SER A 282 -1.24 -3.70 -2.30
C SER A 282 -0.01 -4.06 -1.45
N GLN A 283 0.80 -3.07 -1.06
CA GLN A 283 1.91 -3.29 -0.13
C GLN A 283 1.42 -3.78 1.24
N SER A 284 0.36 -3.19 1.79
CA SER A 284 -0.16 -3.66 3.08
C SER A 284 -0.81 -5.05 3.00
N ILE A 285 -1.54 -5.36 1.92
CA ILE A 285 -2.06 -6.72 1.70
C ILE A 285 -0.92 -7.73 1.56
N SER A 286 0.17 -7.31 0.89
CA SER A 286 1.38 -8.11 0.74
C SER A 286 2.01 -8.49 2.07
N GLU A 287 1.95 -7.61 3.06
CA GLU A 287 2.52 -7.85 4.39
C GLU A 287 1.55 -8.62 5.31
N ARG A 288 0.24 -8.39 5.18
CA ARG A 288 -0.78 -8.90 6.12
C ARG A 288 -1.37 -10.26 5.75
N CYS A 289 -1.65 -10.51 4.46
CA CYS A 289 -2.51 -11.63 4.06
C CYS A 289 -1.95 -12.48 2.93
N PHE A 290 -1.25 -11.88 1.97
CA PHE A 290 -0.77 -12.58 0.78
C PHE A 290 0.71 -12.29 0.54
N THR A 291 1.59 -13.02 1.24
CA THR A 291 3.03 -12.74 1.24
C THR A 291 3.68 -12.93 -0.12
N ALA A 292 4.82 -12.28 -0.37
CA ALA A 292 5.56 -12.44 -1.63
C ALA A 292 5.86 -13.91 -1.93
N ASN A 293 6.31 -14.67 -0.94
CA ASN A 293 6.63 -16.09 -1.09
C ASN A 293 5.38 -16.92 -1.45
N GLU A 294 4.26 -16.67 -0.78
CA GLU A 294 3.00 -17.37 -1.05
C GLU A 294 2.48 -17.09 -2.48
N ARG A 295 2.52 -15.82 -2.90
CA ARG A 295 2.13 -15.41 -4.27
C ARG A 295 2.99 -16.06 -5.33
N THR A 296 4.30 -16.02 -5.13
CA THR A 296 5.28 -16.60 -6.05
C THR A 296 5.09 -18.11 -6.14
N ALA A 297 4.84 -18.79 -5.02
CA ALA A 297 4.55 -20.23 -5.00
C ALA A 297 3.25 -20.57 -5.76
N MET A 298 2.17 -19.81 -5.54
CA MET A 298 0.90 -20.00 -6.25
C MET A 298 1.03 -19.77 -7.76
N ALA A 299 1.68 -18.66 -8.14
CA ALA A 299 1.90 -18.31 -9.54
C ALA A 299 2.77 -19.38 -10.24
N PHE A 300 3.83 -19.83 -9.57
CA PHE A 300 4.69 -20.91 -10.05
C PHE A 300 3.91 -22.20 -10.33
N CYS A 301 3.10 -22.68 -9.39
CA CYS A 301 2.30 -23.89 -9.59
C CYS A 301 1.27 -23.74 -10.72
N THR A 302 0.70 -22.55 -10.87
CA THR A 302 -0.27 -22.26 -11.93
C THR A 302 0.39 -22.23 -13.30
N VAL A 303 1.52 -21.53 -13.46
CA VAL A 303 2.28 -21.50 -14.72
C VAL A 303 2.72 -22.91 -15.11
N LYS A 304 3.25 -23.68 -14.15
CA LYS A 304 3.67 -25.07 -14.38
C LYS A 304 2.53 -25.96 -14.87
N ARG A 305 1.34 -25.81 -14.28
CA ARG A 305 0.16 -26.61 -14.64
C ARG A 305 -0.36 -26.24 -16.05
N LEU A 306 -0.37 -24.95 -16.38
CA LEU A 306 -0.77 -24.47 -17.71
C LEU A 306 0.21 -24.87 -18.80
N ASP A 307 1.51 -24.91 -18.47
CA ASP A 307 2.58 -25.20 -19.42
C ASP A 307 2.87 -26.70 -19.59
N ARG A 308 2.27 -27.56 -18.77
CA ARG A 308 2.45 -29.02 -18.81
C ARG A 308 2.32 -29.65 -20.22
N PRO A 309 1.40 -29.23 -21.10
CA PRO A 309 1.31 -29.83 -22.44
C PRO A 309 2.43 -29.40 -23.41
N HIS A 310 3.04 -28.22 -23.26
CA HIS A 310 3.97 -27.68 -24.28
C HIS A 310 5.42 -27.49 -23.78
N PHE A 311 5.66 -27.43 -22.47
CA PHE A 311 6.99 -27.22 -21.88
C PHE A 311 7.75 -25.99 -22.42
N GLN A 312 7.05 -24.88 -22.65
CA GLN A 312 7.62 -23.64 -23.18
C GLN A 312 8.05 -22.67 -22.05
N LEU A 313 7.40 -22.75 -20.89
CA LEU A 313 7.66 -21.95 -19.70
C LEU A 313 8.30 -22.75 -18.57
N GLN A 314 8.57 -24.03 -18.77
CA GLN A 314 9.21 -24.90 -17.79
C GLN A 314 10.27 -25.79 -18.46
N CYS A 315 11.19 -26.30 -17.65
CA CYS A 315 12.20 -27.22 -18.17
C CYS A 315 11.56 -28.55 -18.59
N HIS A 316 11.78 -28.97 -19.84
CA HIS A 316 11.32 -30.25 -20.38
C HIS A 316 12.14 -31.47 -19.90
N SER A 317 13.23 -31.27 -19.16
CA SER A 317 14.12 -32.36 -18.77
C SER A 317 13.48 -33.27 -17.71
N LEU A 318 13.13 -34.50 -18.13
CA LEU A 318 12.52 -35.54 -17.29
C LEU A 318 13.49 -36.16 -16.28
N LEU A 319 14.79 -36.10 -16.56
CA LEU A 319 15.86 -36.34 -15.59
C LEU A 319 16.17 -34.99 -14.94
N ALA A 320 16.48 -34.96 -13.64
CA ALA A 320 16.91 -33.74 -12.96
C ALA A 320 18.06 -33.08 -13.76
N CYS A 321 17.70 -32.06 -14.55
CA CYS A 321 18.65 -31.32 -15.37
C CYS A 321 19.79 -30.93 -14.45
N LYS A 322 21.04 -31.27 -14.79
CA LYS A 322 22.20 -30.88 -13.97
C LYS A 322 22.09 -29.38 -13.73
N ASP A 323 21.85 -29.09 -12.47
CA ASP A 323 21.13 -27.92 -12.02
C ASP A 323 21.82 -26.63 -12.53
N ASP A 324 23.13 -26.67 -12.73
CA ASP A 324 23.96 -25.54 -13.20
C ASP A 324 23.69 -25.06 -14.64
N LYS A 325 23.13 -25.89 -15.52
CA LYS A 325 22.94 -25.56 -16.95
C LYS A 325 21.48 -25.27 -17.34
N CYS A 326 20.54 -25.37 -16.41
CA CYS A 326 19.13 -25.14 -16.71
C CYS A 326 18.87 -23.64 -16.97
N GLU A 327 18.33 -23.30 -18.15
CA GLU A 327 17.96 -21.92 -18.51
C GLU A 327 16.84 -21.36 -17.61
N PHE A 328 15.95 -22.24 -17.14
CA PHE A 328 14.86 -21.87 -16.25
C PHE A 328 15.27 -21.79 -14.78
N ARG A 329 16.52 -22.15 -14.42
CA ARG A 329 17.00 -22.09 -13.03
C ARG A 329 16.99 -20.65 -12.52
N TRP A 330 16.45 -20.47 -11.33
CA TRP A 330 16.45 -19.18 -10.66
C TRP A 330 17.83 -18.91 -10.05
N VAL A 331 18.46 -17.84 -10.50
CA VAL A 331 19.78 -17.37 -10.11
C VAL A 331 19.69 -15.92 -9.65
N ALA A 332 20.45 -15.58 -8.61
CA ALA A 332 20.57 -14.20 -8.15
C ALA A 332 21.50 -13.40 -9.09
N CYS A 333 21.22 -12.11 -9.24
CA CYS A 333 22.11 -11.20 -9.97
C CYS A 333 23.51 -11.15 -9.32
N SER A 334 24.55 -11.12 -10.15
CA SER A 334 25.94 -11.06 -9.71
C SER A 334 26.40 -9.66 -9.27
N ASN A 335 25.65 -8.60 -9.61
CA ASN A 335 26.00 -7.23 -9.26
C ASN A 335 25.78 -6.96 -7.76
N GLU A 336 26.78 -6.37 -7.11
CA GLU A 336 26.72 -6.03 -5.69
C GLU A 336 25.54 -5.11 -5.36
N GLY A 337 24.72 -5.51 -4.40
CA GLY A 337 23.53 -4.76 -3.97
C GLY A 337 22.25 -5.08 -4.74
N CYS A 338 22.33 -5.78 -5.88
CA CYS A 338 21.14 -6.30 -6.55
C CYS A 338 20.58 -7.51 -5.77
N LYS A 339 19.29 -7.49 -5.46
CA LYS A 339 18.57 -8.59 -4.78
C LYS A 339 17.61 -9.32 -5.71
N GLU A 340 17.69 -9.05 -7.01
CA GLU A 340 16.81 -9.69 -7.98
C GLU A 340 17.24 -11.13 -8.23
N ILE A 341 16.23 -12.00 -8.33
CA ILE A 341 16.35 -13.43 -8.64
C ILE A 341 15.53 -13.68 -9.89
N MET A 342 16.12 -14.33 -10.88
CA MET A 342 15.49 -14.59 -12.18
C MET A 342 16.01 -15.87 -12.80
N SER A 343 15.29 -16.39 -13.79
CA SER A 343 15.74 -17.50 -14.62
C SER A 343 17.04 -17.11 -15.33
N ARG A 344 17.97 -18.04 -15.45
CA ARG A 344 19.25 -17.86 -16.16
C ARG A 344 19.06 -17.31 -17.58
N LEU A 345 17.98 -17.68 -18.24
CA LEU A 345 17.53 -17.13 -19.54
C LEU A 345 17.56 -15.57 -19.59
N TYR A 346 17.28 -14.90 -18.48
CA TYR A 346 17.21 -13.43 -18.38
C TYR A 346 18.41 -12.80 -17.66
N LEU A 347 19.35 -13.60 -17.17
CA LEU A 347 20.47 -13.09 -16.37
C LEU A 347 21.35 -12.14 -17.19
N ASP A 348 21.70 -12.53 -18.41
CA ASP A 348 22.60 -11.76 -19.27
C ASP A 348 21.96 -10.43 -19.68
N SER A 349 20.69 -10.45 -20.12
CA SER A 349 19.96 -9.23 -20.46
C SER A 349 19.85 -8.28 -19.26
N HIS A 350 19.59 -8.82 -18.06
CA HIS A 350 19.54 -8.02 -16.84
C HIS A 350 20.88 -7.40 -16.49
N VAL A 351 21.95 -8.20 -16.39
CA VAL A 351 23.28 -7.71 -15.99
C VAL A 351 23.82 -6.68 -16.97
N GLU A 352 23.58 -6.87 -18.27
CA GLU A 352 24.09 -5.96 -19.29
C GLU A 352 23.29 -4.67 -19.41
N THR A 353 21.96 -4.75 -19.43
CA THR A 353 21.11 -3.63 -19.87
C THR A 353 20.20 -3.08 -18.76
N GLU A 354 19.59 -3.93 -17.94
CA GLU A 354 18.50 -3.53 -17.05
C GLU A 354 18.98 -3.20 -15.63
N CYS A 355 20.04 -3.86 -15.15
CA CYS A 355 20.44 -3.83 -13.74
C CYS A 355 20.82 -2.41 -13.27
N PRO A 356 20.09 -1.83 -12.29
CA PRO A 356 20.41 -0.51 -11.74
C PRO A 356 21.71 -0.48 -10.93
N TYR A 357 22.15 -1.64 -10.43
CA TYR A 357 23.35 -1.80 -9.60
C TYR A 357 24.62 -2.09 -10.41
N LYS A 358 24.51 -2.22 -11.73
CA LYS A 358 25.67 -2.38 -12.61
C LYS A 358 26.64 -1.21 -12.40
N ARG A 359 27.92 -1.51 -12.16
CA ARG A 359 28.95 -0.46 -12.08
C ARG A 359 29.21 0.06 -13.49
N ILE A 360 29.15 1.38 -13.63
CA ILE A 360 29.44 2.10 -14.86
C ILE A 360 30.53 3.12 -14.58
N THR A 361 31.35 3.39 -15.60
CA THR A 361 32.41 4.38 -15.54
C THR A 361 31.94 5.64 -16.25
N CYS A 362 32.05 6.79 -15.59
CA CYS A 362 31.79 8.08 -16.22
C CYS A 362 33.01 8.55 -17.02
N GLU A 363 32.81 9.46 -17.97
CA GLU A 363 33.88 10.12 -18.72
C GLU A 363 34.89 10.87 -17.82
N CYS A 364 34.49 11.21 -16.58
CA CYS A 364 35.40 11.79 -15.60
C CYS A 364 36.38 10.78 -14.97
N GLY A 365 36.18 9.48 -15.20
CA GLY A 365 36.98 8.38 -14.64
C GLY A 365 36.37 7.75 -13.38
N ASP A 366 35.33 8.34 -12.78
CA ASP A 366 34.67 7.78 -11.59
C ASP A 366 33.81 6.57 -11.93
N GLU A 367 33.83 5.57 -11.04
CA GLU A 367 33.01 4.36 -11.15
C GLU A 367 31.93 4.31 -10.07
N PHE A 368 30.69 4.19 -10.49
CA PHE A 368 29.53 4.14 -9.59
C PHE A 368 28.43 3.23 -10.14
N ALA A 369 27.46 2.89 -9.30
CA ALA A 369 26.31 2.10 -9.76
C ALA A 369 25.40 2.94 -10.67
N LYS A 370 24.85 2.33 -11.73
CA LYS A 370 24.01 2.99 -12.74
C LYS A 370 22.89 3.88 -12.16
N TYR A 371 22.25 3.47 -11.06
CA TYR A 371 21.22 4.29 -10.41
C TYR A 371 21.72 5.63 -9.86
N GLN A 372 23.03 5.75 -9.60
CA GLN A 372 23.68 6.97 -9.12
C GLN A 372 24.08 7.92 -10.25
N GLN A 373 23.96 7.49 -11.51
CA GLN A 373 24.44 8.24 -12.68
C GLN A 373 23.83 9.64 -12.77
N LEU A 374 22.51 9.77 -12.62
CA LEU A 374 21.84 11.07 -12.69
C LEU A 374 22.36 12.02 -11.61
N ARG A 375 22.51 11.53 -10.37
CA ARG A 375 23.07 12.33 -9.27
C ARG A 375 24.51 12.73 -9.55
N HIS A 376 25.34 11.79 -10.00
CA HIS A 376 26.73 12.07 -10.33
C HIS A 376 26.82 13.16 -11.41
N LEU A 377 26.11 13.00 -12.53
CA LEU A 377 26.14 13.96 -13.64
C LEU A 377 25.62 15.35 -13.26
N GLN A 378 24.63 15.44 -12.37
CA GLN A 378 24.02 16.71 -11.98
C GLN A 378 24.78 17.43 -10.85
N GLU A 379 25.32 16.69 -9.88
CA GLU A 379 25.80 17.27 -8.62
C GLU A 379 27.31 17.10 -8.42
N VAL A 380 27.87 15.95 -8.79
CA VAL A 380 29.22 15.53 -8.35
C VAL A 380 30.27 15.64 -9.47
N CYS A 381 29.90 15.34 -10.71
CA CYS A 381 30.82 15.15 -11.82
C CYS A 381 31.66 16.41 -12.04
N PRO A 382 33.01 16.31 -12.05
CA PRO A 382 33.87 17.46 -12.28
C PRO A 382 33.75 18.03 -13.71
N LEU A 383 33.25 17.22 -14.65
CA LEU A 383 33.00 17.62 -16.04
C LEU A 383 31.60 18.21 -16.25
N ARG A 384 30.73 18.22 -15.23
CA ARG A 384 29.38 18.80 -15.36
C ARG A 384 29.47 20.28 -15.69
N GLU A 385 28.52 20.75 -16.51
CA GLU A 385 28.33 22.17 -16.72
C GLU A 385 27.71 22.79 -15.46
N ALA A 386 28.35 23.83 -14.95
CA ALA A 386 27.85 24.59 -13.83
C ALA A 386 28.10 26.08 -14.03
N SER A 387 27.11 26.87 -13.65
CA SER A 387 27.22 28.32 -13.67
C SER A 387 28.19 28.81 -12.59
N CYS A 388 28.85 29.93 -12.87
CA CYS A 388 29.67 30.64 -11.88
C CYS A 388 28.85 30.93 -10.60
N PRO A 389 29.42 30.76 -9.38
CA PRO A 389 28.76 31.10 -8.12
C PRO A 389 28.27 32.57 -8.05
N PHE A 390 28.90 33.46 -8.83
CA PHE A 390 28.53 34.88 -8.94
C PHE A 390 27.43 35.14 -9.99
N GLN A 391 26.73 34.12 -10.49
CA GLN A 391 25.65 34.29 -11.46
C GLN A 391 24.55 35.21 -10.95
N GLN A 392 24.21 35.13 -9.66
CA GLN A 392 23.21 36.01 -9.03
C GLN A 392 23.65 37.48 -8.95
N LEU A 393 24.96 37.75 -9.10
CA LEU A 393 25.52 39.10 -9.20
C LEU A 393 25.70 39.57 -10.65
N GLY A 394 25.37 38.72 -11.64
CA GLY A 394 25.41 39.06 -13.06
C GLY A 394 26.50 38.36 -13.89
N CYS A 395 27.26 37.41 -13.33
CA CYS A 395 28.22 36.63 -14.12
C CYS A 395 27.50 35.56 -14.97
N THR A 396 27.60 35.64 -16.30
CA THR A 396 26.89 34.73 -17.22
C THR A 396 27.71 33.52 -17.65
N LYS A 397 28.91 33.30 -17.09
CA LYS A 397 29.78 32.20 -17.51
C LYS A 397 29.27 30.84 -17.00
N VAL A 398 29.10 29.91 -17.92
CA VAL A 398 28.87 28.48 -17.66
C VAL A 398 30.12 27.73 -18.06
N LEU A 399 30.66 26.94 -17.14
CA LEU A 399 31.95 26.26 -17.28
C LEU A 399 31.83 24.83 -16.73
N ARG A 400 32.82 23.98 -16.99
CA ARG A 400 32.91 22.71 -16.28
C ARG A 400 33.23 22.96 -14.81
N ALA A 401 32.65 22.18 -13.90
CA ALA A 401 32.83 22.37 -12.47
C ALA A 401 34.31 22.44 -12.04
N LYS A 402 35.20 21.64 -12.67
CA LYS A 402 36.65 21.70 -12.42
C LYS A 402 37.33 23.02 -12.81
N ASP A 403 36.78 23.75 -13.78
CA ASP A 403 37.36 24.97 -14.34
C ASP A 403 36.85 26.23 -13.60
N ILE A 404 35.83 26.09 -12.74
CA ILE A 404 35.24 27.21 -11.97
C ILE A 404 36.23 27.85 -10.99
N PRO A 405 37.02 27.11 -10.19
CA PRO A 405 37.98 27.72 -9.28
C PRO A 405 39.01 28.61 -10.00
N GLU A 406 39.48 28.15 -11.15
CA GLU A 406 40.43 28.91 -11.99
C GLU A 406 39.77 30.18 -12.55
N HIS A 407 38.54 30.08 -13.08
CA HIS A 407 37.77 31.24 -13.53
C HIS A 407 37.55 32.26 -12.40
N VAL A 408 37.14 31.80 -11.21
CA VAL A 408 36.88 32.67 -10.06
C VAL A 408 38.14 33.42 -9.65
N GLN A 409 39.30 32.75 -9.62
CA GLN A 409 40.58 33.40 -9.34
C GLN A 409 40.97 34.42 -10.41
N LYS A 410 40.91 34.03 -11.69
CA LYS A 410 41.35 34.89 -12.81
C LYS A 410 40.47 36.14 -12.97
N ASP A 411 39.16 36.00 -12.74
CA ASP A 411 38.17 37.06 -12.94
C ASP A 411 37.75 37.74 -11.62
N THR A 412 38.52 37.59 -10.54
CA THR A 412 38.21 38.14 -9.19
C THR A 412 37.84 39.62 -9.22
N SER A 413 38.60 40.45 -9.96
CA SER A 413 38.33 41.89 -10.05
C SER A 413 36.98 42.20 -10.68
N SER A 414 36.56 41.42 -11.68
CA SER A 414 35.24 41.58 -12.29
C SER A 414 34.12 41.17 -11.34
N HIS A 415 34.30 40.09 -10.58
CA HIS A 415 33.34 39.63 -9.58
C HIS A 415 33.20 40.64 -8.43
N LEU A 416 34.29 41.27 -8.00
CA LEU A 416 34.28 42.36 -7.02
C LEU A 416 33.50 43.58 -7.53
N LEU A 417 33.68 43.98 -8.81
CA LEU A 417 32.92 45.09 -9.40
C LEU A 417 31.42 44.78 -9.50
N LEU A 418 31.05 43.55 -9.89
CA LEU A 418 29.66 43.10 -9.91
C LEU A 418 29.04 43.14 -8.51
N ALA A 419 29.79 42.67 -7.50
CA ALA A 419 29.36 42.71 -6.10
C ALA A 419 29.14 44.16 -5.62
N LEU A 420 30.08 45.06 -5.88
CA LEU A 420 29.96 46.48 -5.51
C LEU A 420 28.78 47.17 -6.21
N SER A 421 28.57 46.88 -7.50
CA SER A 421 27.41 47.38 -8.25
C SER A 421 26.09 46.93 -7.62
N ARG A 422 25.99 45.63 -7.30
CA ARG A 422 24.81 45.05 -6.65
C ARG A 422 24.58 45.60 -5.24
N MET A 423 25.64 45.81 -4.47
CA MET A 423 25.56 46.45 -3.15
C MET A 423 25.03 47.89 -3.24
N LYS A 424 25.49 48.67 -4.21
CA LYS A 424 25.00 50.04 -4.45
C LYS A 424 23.52 50.05 -4.86
N GLU A 425 23.11 49.10 -5.68
CA GLU A 425 21.71 48.92 -6.05
C GLU A 425 20.84 48.58 -4.84
N HIS A 426 21.28 47.63 -4.00
CA HIS A 426 20.59 47.30 -2.76
C HIS A 426 20.53 48.48 -1.78
N GLU A 427 21.60 49.27 -1.67
CA GLU A 427 21.60 50.47 -0.85
C GLU A 427 20.53 51.48 -1.33
N ASN A 428 20.36 51.63 -2.65
CA ASN A 428 19.32 52.48 -3.23
C ASN A 428 17.92 51.91 -2.99
N GLN A 429 17.73 50.61 -3.12
CA GLN A 429 16.46 49.95 -2.81
C GLN A 429 16.09 50.10 -1.32
N ILE A 430 17.07 49.93 -0.42
CA ILE A 430 16.87 50.14 1.02
C ILE A 430 16.49 51.60 1.31
N ARG A 431 17.17 52.57 0.70
CA ARG A 431 16.81 54.00 0.83
C ARG A 431 15.38 54.27 0.35
N GLN A 432 14.98 53.71 -0.79
CA GLN A 432 13.62 53.86 -1.32
C GLN A 432 12.57 53.23 -0.39
N LEU A 433 12.83 52.02 0.12
CA LEU A 433 11.95 51.36 1.08
C LEU A 433 11.81 52.17 2.37
N GLN A 434 12.90 52.72 2.90
CA GLN A 434 12.86 53.57 4.09
C GLN A 434 12.07 54.86 3.85
N GLN A 435 12.18 55.47 2.67
CA GLN A 435 11.37 56.65 2.31
C GLN A 435 9.88 56.30 2.20
N SER A 436 9.56 55.17 1.55
CA SER A 436 8.18 54.67 1.44
C SER A 436 7.57 54.37 2.81
N GLN A 437 8.34 53.73 3.70
CA GLN A 437 7.90 53.46 5.07
C GLN A 437 7.57 54.75 5.83
N LYS A 438 8.45 55.76 5.77
CA LYS A 438 8.19 57.06 6.41
C LYS A 438 6.95 57.76 5.83
N ALA A 439 6.73 57.67 4.52
CA ALA A 439 5.55 58.24 3.88
C ALA A 439 4.26 57.54 4.34
N LEU A 440 4.27 56.20 4.41
CA LEU A 440 3.14 55.40 4.90
C LEU A 440 2.85 55.64 6.39
N GLU A 441 3.89 55.78 7.23
CA GLU A 441 3.75 56.17 8.63
C GLU A 441 3.10 57.55 8.75
N GLY A 442 3.51 58.52 7.93
CA GLY A 442 2.90 59.85 7.86
C GLY A 442 1.43 59.81 7.45
N GLN A 443 1.08 59.03 6.43
CA GLN A 443 -0.31 58.84 6.00
C GLN A 443 -1.16 58.18 7.09
N THR A 444 -0.59 57.21 7.81
CA THR A 444 -1.28 56.52 8.91
C THR A 444 -1.61 57.50 10.04
N ILE A 445 -0.65 58.35 10.43
CA ILE A 445 -0.87 59.39 11.45
C ILE A 445 -1.94 60.39 10.97
N HIS A 446 -1.87 60.81 9.70
CA HIS A 446 -2.88 61.71 9.12
C HIS A 446 -4.28 61.11 9.16
N ASN A 447 -4.43 59.86 8.70
CA ASN A 447 -5.71 59.14 8.71
C ASN A 447 -6.23 58.93 10.13
N GLN A 448 -5.36 58.62 11.10
CA GLN A 448 -5.75 58.51 12.51
C GLN A 448 -6.27 59.84 13.07
N ASN A 449 -5.64 60.96 12.72
CA ASN A 449 -6.09 62.28 13.14
C ASN A 449 -7.44 62.66 12.49
N GLN A 450 -7.61 62.39 11.19
CA GLN A 450 -8.89 62.56 10.51
C GLN A 450 -10.00 61.69 11.14
N HIS A 451 -9.67 60.45 11.50
CA HIS A 451 -10.62 59.56 12.18
C HIS A 451 -11.05 60.11 13.55
N LYS A 452 -10.12 60.64 14.35
CA LYS A 452 -10.42 61.29 15.63
C LYS A 452 -11.31 62.52 15.46
N GLU A 453 -11.03 63.35 14.47
CA GLU A 453 -11.85 64.53 14.15
C GLU A 453 -13.28 64.12 13.77
N LEU A 454 -13.42 63.11 12.91
CA LEU A 454 -14.73 62.58 12.52
C LEU A 454 -15.50 62.01 13.71
N LEU A 455 -14.83 61.31 14.64
CA LEU A 455 -15.45 60.82 15.88
C LEU A 455 -15.98 61.96 16.77
N LEU A 456 -15.22 63.05 16.90
CA LEU A 456 -15.68 64.25 17.62
C LEU A 456 -16.91 64.87 16.98
N GLN A 457 -16.93 64.96 15.65
CA GLN A 457 -18.10 65.44 14.91
C GLN A 457 -19.32 64.52 15.10
N LEU A 458 -19.14 63.20 15.03
CA LEU A 458 -20.21 62.23 15.30
C LEU A 458 -20.77 62.36 16.72
N GLN A 459 -19.92 62.52 17.75
CA GLN A 459 -20.37 62.75 19.12
C GLN A 459 -21.18 64.05 19.25
N LYS A 460 -20.78 65.11 18.56
CA LYS A 460 -21.51 66.39 18.57
C LYS A 460 -22.90 66.24 17.94
N ILE A 461 -22.98 65.57 16.78
CA ILE A 461 -24.26 65.29 16.10
C ILE A 461 -25.14 64.40 16.97
N GLN A 462 -24.58 63.38 17.63
CA GLN A 462 -25.34 62.50 18.53
C GLN A 462 -25.94 63.27 19.71
N LYS A 463 -25.19 64.21 20.32
CA LYS A 463 -25.71 65.10 21.36
C LYS A 463 -26.85 65.98 20.82
N GLN A 464 -26.68 66.59 19.65
CA GLN A 464 -27.73 67.39 19.00
C GLN A 464 -29.00 66.56 18.72
N MET A 465 -28.84 65.34 18.21
CA MET A 465 -29.94 64.41 17.97
C MET A 465 -30.67 64.03 19.26
N SER A 466 -29.95 63.75 20.35
CA SER A 466 -30.58 63.45 21.65
C SER A 466 -31.33 64.64 22.24
N ALA A 467 -30.79 65.85 22.06
CA ALA A 467 -31.47 67.09 22.47
C ALA A 467 -32.76 67.29 21.68
N LEU A 468 -32.72 67.11 20.35
CA LEU A 468 -33.89 67.17 19.49
C LEU A 468 -34.93 66.11 19.86
N GLN A 469 -34.52 64.85 20.06
CA GLN A 469 -35.43 63.79 20.51
C GLN A 469 -36.10 64.13 21.85
N SER A 470 -35.39 64.76 22.78
CA SER A 470 -35.95 65.20 24.06
C SER A 470 -36.96 66.35 23.91
N THR A 471 -36.76 67.27 22.96
CA THR A 471 -37.73 68.35 22.68
C THR A 471 -38.96 67.78 22.00
N THR A 472 -38.78 66.96 20.97
CA THR A 472 -39.90 66.33 20.25
C THR A 472 -40.70 65.40 21.17
N GLY A 473 -40.04 64.65 22.07
CA GLY A 473 -40.71 63.84 23.08
C GLY A 473 -41.55 64.67 24.06
N ARG A 474 -41.03 65.82 24.50
CA ARG A 474 -41.79 66.77 25.34
C ARG A 474 -42.98 67.37 24.59
N ASP A 475 -42.80 67.72 23.31
CA ASP A 475 -43.87 68.28 22.48
C ASP A 475 -44.98 67.24 22.22
N ILE A 476 -44.61 65.98 21.94
CA ILE A 476 -45.57 64.87 21.81
C ILE A 476 -46.35 64.66 23.12
N GLN A 477 -45.68 64.73 24.28
CA GLN A 477 -46.35 64.58 25.57
C GLN A 477 -47.34 65.73 25.83
N ARG A 478 -46.96 66.98 25.52
CA ARG A 478 -47.87 68.13 25.60
C ARG A 478 -49.12 67.95 24.74
N LEU A 479 -48.96 67.52 23.49
CA LEU A 479 -50.08 67.28 22.60
C LEU A 479 -51.02 66.16 23.10
N LYS A 480 -50.47 65.12 23.75
CA LYS A 480 -51.28 64.08 24.43
C LYS A 480 -52.06 64.62 25.62
N ASP A 481 -51.45 65.47 26.44
CA ASP A 481 -52.09 66.07 27.61
C ASP A 481 -53.21 67.07 27.20
N GLU A 482 -53.01 67.79 26.09
CA GLU A 482 -54.03 68.68 25.49
C GLU A 482 -55.21 67.90 24.91
N THR A 483 -54.96 66.84 24.15
CA THR A 483 -56.01 65.97 23.57
C THR A 483 -56.79 65.17 24.63
N GLY A 484 -56.16 64.81 25.75
CA GLY A 484 -56.82 64.19 26.90
C GLY A 484 -57.78 65.13 27.66
N ARG A 485 -57.51 66.45 27.69
CA ARG A 485 -58.38 67.45 28.34
C ARG A 485 -59.58 67.85 27.50
N SER A 486 -59.50 67.75 26.17
CA SER A 486 -60.61 68.05 25.27
C SER A 486 -61.71 66.96 25.19
N HIS A 487 -61.50 65.79 25.80
CA HIS A 487 -62.51 64.72 25.84
C HIS A 487 -63.33 64.68 27.15
N VAL A 488 -63.16 65.65 28.07
CA VAL A 488 -63.86 65.71 29.38
C VAL A 488 -64.75 66.96 29.53
N LYS A 489 -65.29 67.50 28.43
CA LYS A 489 -66.33 68.54 28.49
C LYS A 489 -67.48 68.28 27.54
#